data_AF-A0A7Y7IYU0-F1
#
_entry.id   AF-A0A7Y7IYU0-F1
#
_cell.length_a   1.000
_cell.length_b   1.000
_cell.length_c   1.000
_cell.angle_alpha   90.00
_cell.angle_beta   90.00
_cell.angle_gamma   90.00
#
_symmetry.space_group_name_H-M   'P 1'
#
loop_
_entity.id
_entity.type
_entity.pdbx_description
1 polymer ?
#
loop_
_entity_poly.entity_id
_entity_poly.type
_entity_poly.pdbx_seq_one_letter_code
_entity_poly.pdbx_strand_id
1 'polypeptide(L)'
;IAVLPVSVDHGGAATVRRFYAAHGVAGLPILCDPQMAIPAALHEDGVPVTLVLDRRGREILRIGGPVLWDAPDVPALLRRMAG
;
A
#
# COMPACT_ATOMS: atom_id res chain seq x y z
N ILE A 1 -3.14 -4.51 12.22
CA ILE A 1 -2.69 -3.65 11.10
C ILE A 1 -3.38 -4.21 9.87
N ALA A 2 -4.09 -3.38 9.12
CA ALA A 2 -4.61 -3.76 7.81
C ALA A 2 -3.69 -3.14 6.75
N VAL A 3 -3.47 -3.87 5.64
CA VAL A 3 -2.65 -3.42 4.52
C VAL A 3 -3.54 -3.38 3.29
N LEU A 4 -3.61 -2.21 2.63
CA LEU A 4 -4.48 -1.95 1.49
C LEU A 4 -3.60 -1.55 0.29
N PRO A 5 -3.00 -2.51 -0.43
CA PRO A 5 -2.26 -2.20 -1.65
C PRO A 5 -3.25 -1.80 -2.76
N VAL A 6 -3.03 -0.63 -3.34
CA VAL A 6 -3.81 -0.15 -4.49
C VAL A 6 -2.92 -0.18 -5.72
N SER A 7 -3.21 -1.09 -6.64
CA SER A 7 -2.50 -1.14 -7.92
C SER A 7 -3.03 -0.08 -8.87
N VAL A 8 -2.13 0.59 -9.57
CA VAL A 8 -2.44 1.57 -10.62
C VAL A 8 -2.25 1.00 -12.04
N ASP A 9 -2.12 -0.33 -12.14
CA ASP A 9 -1.95 -1.00 -13.43
C ASP A 9 -3.18 -0.85 -14.31
N HIS A 10 -2.99 -0.42 -15.56
CA HIS A 10 -4.07 -0.29 -16.55
C HIS A 10 -4.83 -1.61 -16.80
N GLY A 11 -4.18 -2.76 -16.62
CA GLY A 11 -4.82 -4.08 -16.74
C GLY A 11 -5.68 -4.48 -15.53
N GLY A 12 -5.74 -3.64 -14.49
CA GLY A 12 -6.61 -3.79 -13.33
C GLY A 12 -6.46 -5.13 -12.60
N ALA A 13 -7.57 -5.61 -12.04
CA ALA A 13 -7.56 -6.79 -11.17
C ALA A 13 -7.00 -8.06 -11.85
N ALA A 14 -7.13 -8.21 -13.18
CA ALA A 14 -6.59 -9.36 -13.88
C ALA A 14 -5.05 -9.39 -13.86
N THR A 15 -4.40 -8.24 -14.03
CA THR A 15 -2.95 -8.08 -13.91
C THR A 15 -2.49 -8.41 -12.49
N VAL A 16 -3.17 -7.84 -11.47
CA VAL A 16 -2.82 -8.08 -10.05
C VAL A 16 -2.97 -9.56 -9.68
N ARG A 17 -4.05 -10.23 -10.11
CA ARG A 17 -4.24 -11.67 -9.85
C ARG A 17 -3.11 -12.52 -10.41
N ARG A 18 -2.69 -12.23 -11.65
CA ARG A 18 -1.56 -12.94 -12.28
C ARG A 18 -0.25 -12.68 -11.53
N PHE A 19 0.01 -11.44 -11.15
CA PHE A 19 1.18 -11.08 -10.36
C PHE A 19 1.20 -11.79 -9.00
N TYR A 20 0.08 -11.79 -8.27
CA TYR A 20 -0.05 -12.48 -6.99
C TYR A 20 0.14 -13.99 -7.12
N ALA A 21 -0.47 -14.62 -8.12
CA ALA A 21 -0.29 -16.05 -8.37
C ALA A 21 1.17 -16.41 -8.68
N ALA A 22 1.85 -15.58 -9.48
CA ALA A 22 3.26 -15.80 -9.85
C ALA A 22 4.23 -15.64 -8.67
N HIS A 23 3.87 -14.84 -7.66
CA HIS A 23 4.74 -14.52 -6.51
C HIS A 23 4.25 -15.14 -5.19
N GLY A 24 3.21 -16.00 -5.22
CA GLY A 24 2.68 -16.65 -4.03
C GLY A 24 2.00 -15.70 -3.03
N VAL A 25 1.50 -14.54 -3.49
CA VAL A 25 0.81 -13.58 -2.62
C VAL A 25 -0.63 -14.02 -2.40
N ALA A 26 -0.96 -14.44 -1.17
CA ALA A 26 -2.30 -14.94 -0.83
C ALA A 26 -3.06 -14.09 0.21
N GLY A 27 -2.38 -13.19 0.92
CA GLY A 27 -2.94 -12.49 2.10
C GLY A 27 -3.35 -11.04 1.89
N LEU A 28 -3.28 -10.52 0.65
CA LEU A 28 -3.55 -9.12 0.34
C LEU A 28 -4.82 -8.97 -0.50
N PRO A 29 -5.66 -7.96 -0.23
CA PRO A 29 -6.80 -7.66 -1.09
C PRO A 29 -6.32 -7.16 -2.44
N ILE A 30 -7.15 -7.34 -3.48
CA ILE A 30 -6.91 -6.77 -4.79
C ILE A 30 -7.73 -5.49 -4.89
N LEU A 31 -7.06 -4.34 -4.77
CA LEU A 31 -7.64 -3.01 -4.96
C LEU A 31 -6.95 -2.38 -6.18
N CYS A 32 -7.72 -1.69 -7.01
CA CYS A 32 -7.21 -1.11 -8.25
C CYS A 32 -7.71 0.33 -8.42
N ASP A 33 -6.82 1.19 -8.89
CA ASP A 33 -7.08 2.56 -9.30
C ASP A 33 -6.34 2.84 -10.64
N PRO A 34 -6.81 2.24 -11.75
CA PRO A 34 -6.17 2.40 -13.05
C PRO A 34 -6.27 3.83 -13.60
N GLN A 35 -7.08 4.69 -12.98
CA GLN A 35 -7.26 6.09 -13.35
C GLN A 35 -6.29 7.03 -12.61
N MET A 36 -5.44 6.50 -11.72
CA MET A 36 -4.51 7.28 -10.90
C MET A 36 -5.21 8.36 -10.05
N ALA A 37 -6.46 8.16 -9.67
CA ALA A 37 -7.25 9.15 -8.92
C ALA A 37 -6.71 9.35 -7.49
N ILE A 38 -6.27 8.27 -6.83
CA ILE A 38 -5.69 8.30 -5.48
C ILE A 38 -4.32 9.00 -5.49
N PRO A 39 -3.32 8.60 -6.30
CA PRO A 39 -2.06 9.36 -6.40
C PRO A 39 -2.27 10.83 -6.71
N ALA A 40 -3.17 11.16 -7.65
CA ALA A 40 -3.49 12.55 -7.99
C ALA A 40 -4.07 13.32 -6.79
N ALA A 41 -5.02 12.74 -6.05
CA ALA A 41 -5.57 13.36 -4.85
C ALA A 41 -4.51 13.54 -3.73
N LEU A 42 -3.50 12.67 -3.72
CA LEU A 42 -2.38 12.72 -2.77
C LEU A 42 -1.23 13.62 -3.23
N HIS A 43 -1.32 14.23 -4.42
CA HIS A 43 -0.26 15.01 -5.08
C HIS A 43 1.05 14.21 -5.21
N GLU A 44 0.94 12.94 -5.57
CA GLU A 44 2.07 12.03 -5.77
C GLU A 44 2.26 11.72 -7.25
N ASP A 45 3.48 11.95 -7.74
CA ASP A 45 3.83 11.77 -9.16
C ASP A 45 4.55 10.42 -9.42
N GLY A 46 4.71 9.60 -8.39
CA GLY A 46 5.51 8.38 -8.47
C GLY A 46 5.00 7.24 -7.60
N VAL A 47 5.40 6.03 -7.98
CA VAL A 47 5.17 4.80 -7.20
C VAL A 47 6.49 4.13 -6.87
N PRO A 48 6.59 3.42 -5.72
CA PRO A 48 5.56 3.30 -4.71
C PRO A 48 5.51 4.51 -3.76
N VAL A 49 4.31 4.83 -3.28
CA VAL A 49 4.07 5.68 -2.10
C VAL A 49 3.29 4.88 -1.07
N THR A 50 3.64 5.00 0.20
CA THR A 50 2.91 4.36 1.31
C THR A 50 2.50 5.40 2.34
N LEU A 51 1.21 5.39 2.69
CA LEU A 51 0.66 6.14 3.81
C LEU A 51 0.41 5.19 4.99
N VAL A 52 0.75 5.64 6.19
CA VAL A 52 0.33 5.01 7.43
C VAL A 52 -0.69 5.90 8.09
N LEU A 53 -1.85 5.32 8.39
CA LEU A 53 -2.95 6.00 9.07
C LEU A 53 -3.10 5.46 10.50
N ASP A 54 -3.44 6.35 11.43
CA ASP A 54 -3.83 5.96 12.78
C ASP A 54 -5.28 5.45 12.85
N ARG A 55 -5.72 5.02 14.03
CA ARG A 55 -7.10 4.54 14.25
C ARG A 55 -8.20 5.57 13.99
N ARG A 56 -7.87 6.86 13.92
CA ARG A 56 -8.80 7.96 13.61
C ARG A 56 -8.76 8.34 12.13
N GLY A 57 -8.01 7.62 11.31
CA GLY A 57 -7.85 7.89 9.88
C GLY A 57 -6.91 9.06 9.58
N ARG A 58 -6.08 9.50 10.54
CA ARG A 58 -5.11 10.57 10.33
C ARG A 58 -3.82 10.00 9.75
N GLU A 59 -3.27 10.66 8.74
CA GLU A 59 -1.94 10.36 8.23
C GLU A 59 -0.88 10.66 9.30
N ILE A 60 -0.12 9.63 9.69
CA ILE A 60 0.96 9.75 10.69
C ILE A 60 2.35 9.51 10.11
N LEU A 61 2.41 8.96 8.89
CA LEU A 61 3.66 8.75 8.15
C LEU A 61 3.34 8.62 6.65
N ARG A 62 4.22 9.18 5.83
CA ARG A 62 4.23 9.03 4.37
C ARG A 62 5.65 8.71 3.91
N ILE A 63 5.77 7.72 3.05
CA ILE A 63 7.06 7.24 2.54
C ILE A 63 6.98 7.11 1.02
N GLY A 64 7.89 7.77 0.32
CA GLY A 64 8.16 7.54 -1.09
C GLY A 64 9.26 6.49 -1.27
N GLY A 65 9.05 5.54 -2.16
CA GLY A 65 10.00 4.45 -2.45
C GLY A 65 9.75 3.16 -1.66
N PRO A 66 10.48 2.09 -2.01
CA PRO A 66 10.30 0.76 -1.42
C PRO A 66 10.81 0.69 0.03
N VAL A 67 10.18 -0.17 0.83
CA VAL A 67 10.52 -0.40 2.24
C VAL A 67 10.47 -1.89 2.55
N LEU A 68 11.38 -2.36 3.42
CA LEU A 68 11.37 -3.72 3.97
C LEU A 68 10.37 -3.81 5.14
N TRP A 69 9.10 -4.02 4.82
CA TRP A 69 7.99 -3.98 5.80
C TRP A 69 7.98 -5.14 6.80
N ASP A 70 8.63 -6.24 6.47
CA ASP A 70 8.76 -7.45 7.30
C ASP A 70 10.02 -7.45 8.17
N ALA A 71 10.78 -6.36 8.18
CA ALA A 71 11.88 -6.20 9.12
C ALA A 71 11.37 -6.33 10.57
N PRO A 72 12.13 -6.99 11.48
CA PRO A 72 11.63 -7.41 12.79
C PRO A 72 10.94 -6.32 13.62
N ASP A 73 11.43 -5.07 13.53
CA ASP A 73 10.97 -3.96 14.37
C ASP A 73 9.82 -3.16 13.76
N VAL A 74 9.57 -3.28 12.46
CA VAL A 74 8.61 -2.43 11.72
C VAL A 74 7.18 -2.61 12.25
N PRO A 75 6.66 -3.84 12.45
CA PRO A 75 5.31 -4.01 12.97
C PRO A 75 5.12 -3.46 14.39
N ALA A 76 6.16 -3.51 15.22
CA ALA A 76 6.09 -2.97 16.59
C ALA A 76 6.08 -1.44 16.57
N LEU A 77 6.95 -0.84 15.75
CA LEU A 77 7.00 0.62 15.53
C LEU A 77 5.65 1.15 15.02
N LEU A 78 5.07 0.52 14.00
CA LEU A 78 3.79 0.93 13.42
C LEU A 78 2.66 0.88 14.45
N ARG A 79 2.60 -0.16 15.29
CA ARG A 79 1.60 -0.25 16.37
C ARG A 79 1.75 0.88 17.39
N ARG A 80 2.99 1.23 17.75
CA ARG A 80 3.26 2.33 18.70
C ARG A 80 2.87 3.68 18.13
N MET A 81 3.10 3.91 16.83
CA MET A 81 2.74 5.16 16.16
C MET A 81 1.23 5.30 15.95
N ALA A 82 0.54 4.21 15.62
CA ALA A 82 -0.87 4.23 15.25
C ALA A 82 -1.86 4.39 16.42
N GLY A 83 -1.38 4.35 17.66
CA GLY A 83 -2.20 4.53 18.88
C GLY A 83 -3.20 3.41 19.10
#